data_AF-A0A965PEV0-F1
#
_entry.id   AF-A0A965PEV0-F1
#
_cell.length_a   1.000
_cell.length_b   1.000
_cell.length_c   1.000
_cell.angle_alpha   90.00
_cell.angle_beta   90.00
_cell.angle_gamma   90.00
#
_symmetry.space_group_name_H-M   'P 1'
#
loop_
_entity.id
_entity.type
_entity.pdbx_description
1 polymer ?
#
loop_
_entity_poly.entity_id
_entity_poly.type
_entity_poly.pdbx_seq_one_letter_code
_entity_poly.pdbx_strand_id
1 'polypeptide(L)'
;MPDKLVPVFNGSARYRGAFGGRGSAKTRTFAKMAALKGAVAAAGGQDGIILCARAYMNSLDDSSLAEVKAAIASDPWLANAYTMTEKTVTTVDGRVAFKFAGLMRNIESIKSKARILLCWVDEAEEVPEQSWVALIPTVREYGSEIWVTWNPKRRGGPTDKRFRNAQDPDMKIVEMNWRDNPWFPAVLERERQVDLRDRPDQYEHIWEGDYATAATGAYYAEQLLAARHQGRIGRVSPDPMLPILTYHDIGGAGAKADLYVMWVVQRVDREIRVLDHYASQGQTLGYHAQWLRERGWGRAEIILPHDGINANNLTGKRYEDHWRDAGFSARTIPNQGKGAAGMRIEALRRLFPQMWFNEATTEQGRLMLGLYAPKYHPTTGDDLGPDHDNSHDADALGLMAIDYQPPRVLSDMPLRARFGTMA
;
A
#
# COMPACT_ATOMS: atom_id res chain seq x y z
N MET A 1 -8.37 -27.67 -13.07
CA MET A 1 -7.76 -26.40 -12.58
C MET A 1 -8.08 -25.30 -13.59
N PRO A 2 -8.04 -24.02 -13.22
CA PRO A 2 -8.15 -22.91 -14.17
C PRO A 2 -7.06 -22.98 -15.25
N ASP A 3 -7.41 -22.68 -16.51
CA ASP A 3 -6.47 -22.79 -17.66
C ASP A 3 -5.22 -21.93 -17.46
N LYS A 4 -5.37 -20.76 -16.85
CA LYS A 4 -4.28 -19.82 -16.55
C LYS A 4 -3.23 -20.40 -15.59
N LEU A 5 -3.56 -21.43 -14.80
CA LEU A 5 -2.61 -22.14 -13.93
C LEU A 5 -1.89 -23.30 -14.61
N VAL A 6 -2.34 -23.75 -15.78
CA VAL A 6 -1.68 -24.86 -16.49
C VAL A 6 -0.20 -24.55 -16.78
N PRO A 7 0.17 -23.36 -17.31
CA PRO A 7 1.58 -23.02 -17.52
C PRO A 7 2.39 -22.95 -16.23
N VAL A 8 1.76 -22.61 -15.10
CA VAL A 8 2.41 -22.51 -13.79
C VAL A 8 2.90 -23.88 -13.32
N PHE A 9 2.12 -24.95 -13.54
CA PHE A 9 2.47 -26.30 -13.11
C PHE A 9 3.18 -27.15 -14.16
N ASN A 10 3.27 -26.70 -15.40
CA ASN A 10 3.99 -27.42 -16.46
C ASN A 10 5.52 -27.22 -16.35
N GLY A 11 6.31 -28.21 -16.74
CA GLY A 11 7.78 -28.19 -16.78
C GLY A 11 8.49 -27.94 -15.44
N SER A 12 9.81 -27.76 -15.49
CA SER A 12 10.63 -27.44 -14.31
C SER A 12 10.47 -25.97 -13.89
N ALA A 13 10.46 -25.73 -12.58
CA ALA A 13 10.56 -24.40 -11.96
C ALA A 13 10.92 -24.57 -10.48
N ARG A 14 11.81 -23.74 -9.97
CA ARG A 14 12.10 -23.64 -8.53
C ARG A 14 10.98 -22.92 -7.78
N TYR A 15 10.42 -21.87 -8.38
CA TYR A 15 9.32 -21.11 -7.78
C TYR A 15 8.07 -21.19 -8.63
N ARG A 16 6.93 -21.44 -7.99
CA ARG A 16 5.62 -21.37 -8.64
C ARG A 16 4.70 -20.46 -7.85
N GLY A 17 3.77 -19.79 -8.50
CA GLY A 17 2.89 -18.93 -7.73
C GLY A 17 1.72 -18.35 -8.49
N ALA A 18 0.81 -17.79 -7.73
CA ALA A 18 -0.27 -16.99 -8.26
C ALA A 18 -0.58 -15.84 -7.31
N PHE A 19 -0.76 -14.65 -7.86
CA PHE A 19 -1.18 -13.47 -7.10
C PHE A 19 -2.47 -12.90 -7.68
N GLY A 20 -3.20 -12.10 -6.92
CA GLY A 20 -4.37 -11.37 -7.41
C GLY A 20 -5.52 -11.36 -6.40
N GLY A 21 -6.70 -10.91 -6.82
CA GLY A 21 -7.88 -10.74 -5.98
C GLY A 21 -8.51 -12.04 -5.46
N ARG A 22 -9.58 -11.89 -4.68
CA ARG A 22 -10.34 -12.97 -4.06
C ARG A 22 -11.15 -13.76 -5.09
N GLY A 23 -11.48 -15.00 -4.74
CA GLY A 23 -12.35 -15.85 -5.55
C GLY A 23 -11.69 -16.43 -6.82
N SER A 24 -10.37 -16.31 -6.98
CA SER A 24 -9.66 -16.76 -8.20
C SER A 24 -9.16 -18.20 -8.19
N ALA A 25 -9.62 -19.02 -7.25
CA ALA A 25 -9.28 -20.45 -7.10
C ALA A 25 -7.79 -20.79 -6.87
N LYS A 26 -6.96 -19.80 -6.50
CA LYS A 26 -5.52 -19.98 -6.18
C LYS A 26 -5.30 -21.05 -5.11
N THR A 27 -5.75 -20.79 -3.88
CA THR A 27 -5.50 -21.64 -2.71
C THR A 27 -5.92 -23.09 -2.95
N ARG A 28 -7.16 -23.32 -3.40
CA ARG A 28 -7.68 -24.67 -3.66
C ARG A 28 -6.89 -25.41 -4.74
N THR A 29 -6.47 -24.72 -5.80
CA THR A 29 -5.66 -25.36 -6.86
C THR A 29 -4.27 -25.71 -6.35
N PHE A 30 -3.60 -24.79 -5.65
CA PHE A 30 -2.27 -25.05 -5.09
C PHE A 30 -2.29 -26.15 -4.01
N ALA A 31 -3.33 -26.22 -3.18
CA ALA A 31 -3.54 -27.31 -2.23
C ALA A 31 -3.65 -28.68 -2.95
N LYS A 32 -4.47 -28.76 -4.01
CA LYS A 32 -4.63 -30.00 -4.80
C LYS A 32 -3.32 -30.41 -5.48
N MET A 33 -2.60 -29.46 -6.06
CA MET A 33 -1.32 -29.74 -6.70
C MET A 33 -0.24 -30.13 -5.70
N ALA A 34 -0.28 -29.61 -4.47
CA ALA A 34 0.67 -29.97 -3.42
C ALA A 34 0.43 -31.41 -2.95
N ALA A 35 -0.84 -31.81 -2.84
CA ALA A 35 -1.23 -33.21 -2.61
C ALA A 35 -0.82 -34.12 -3.77
N LEU A 36 -1.00 -33.70 -5.03
CA LEU A 36 -0.52 -34.47 -6.17
C LEU A 36 1.00 -34.66 -6.11
N LYS A 37 1.76 -33.60 -5.82
CA LYS A 37 3.23 -33.67 -5.71
C LYS A 37 3.67 -34.62 -4.59
N GLY A 38 3.03 -34.59 -3.44
CA GLY A 38 3.32 -35.50 -2.34
C GLY A 38 3.01 -36.96 -2.68
N ALA A 39 1.86 -37.23 -3.31
CA ALA A 39 1.47 -38.58 -3.72
C ALA A 39 2.41 -39.16 -4.78
N VAL A 40 2.81 -38.35 -5.78
CA VAL A 40 3.78 -38.75 -6.82
C VAL A 40 5.15 -39.04 -6.21
N ALA A 41 5.63 -38.20 -5.28
CA ALA A 41 6.90 -38.41 -4.60
C ALA A 41 6.90 -39.73 -3.79
N ALA A 42 5.84 -39.99 -3.03
CA ALA A 42 5.70 -41.23 -2.27
C ALA A 42 5.64 -42.47 -3.19
N ALA A 43 4.85 -42.41 -4.27
CA ALA A 43 4.79 -43.47 -5.27
C ALA A 43 6.15 -43.74 -5.96
N GLY A 44 6.98 -42.69 -6.09
CA GLY A 44 8.36 -42.79 -6.55
C GLY A 44 9.37 -43.26 -5.48
N GLY A 45 8.90 -43.64 -4.29
CA GLY A 45 9.74 -44.13 -3.18
C GLY A 45 10.49 -43.04 -2.41
N GLN A 46 10.16 -41.76 -2.60
CA GLN A 46 10.79 -40.66 -1.88
C GLN A 46 10.09 -40.41 -0.54
N ASP A 47 10.85 -40.30 0.55
CA ASP A 47 10.32 -39.78 1.81
C ASP A 47 10.66 -38.30 2.00
N GLY A 48 9.76 -37.56 2.65
CA GLY A 48 9.95 -36.15 2.93
C GLY A 48 8.69 -35.47 3.42
N ILE A 49 8.69 -34.14 3.36
CA ILE A 49 7.56 -33.33 3.81
C ILE A 49 7.11 -32.32 2.77
N ILE A 50 5.80 -32.08 2.77
CA ILE A 50 5.18 -30.92 2.14
C ILE A 50 4.92 -29.89 3.25
N LEU A 51 5.65 -28.78 3.24
CA LEU A 51 5.55 -27.73 4.24
C LEU A 51 4.56 -26.66 3.77
N CYS A 52 3.39 -26.60 4.37
CA CYS A 52 2.43 -25.51 4.19
C CYS A 52 2.70 -24.41 5.22
N ALA A 53 2.92 -23.18 4.78
CA ALA A 53 3.23 -22.07 5.65
C ALA A 53 2.31 -20.86 5.39
N ARG A 54 2.14 -20.02 6.43
CA ARG A 54 1.41 -18.74 6.37
C ARG A 54 2.15 -17.69 7.19
N ALA A 55 1.89 -16.39 6.96
CA ALA A 55 2.49 -15.33 7.77
C ALA A 55 2.19 -15.52 9.27
N TYR A 56 0.91 -15.65 9.59
CA TYR A 56 0.41 -15.94 10.93
C TYR A 56 -0.22 -17.34 11.00
N MET A 57 -0.02 -18.03 12.10
CA MET A 57 -0.64 -19.33 12.37
C MET A 57 -0.96 -19.39 13.86
N ASN A 58 -2.22 -19.20 14.22
CA ASN A 58 -2.68 -19.20 15.62
C ASN A 58 -3.09 -20.61 16.09
N SER A 59 -3.63 -21.46 15.21
CA SER A 59 -3.92 -22.88 15.45
C SER A 59 -3.67 -23.72 14.19
N LEU A 60 -3.61 -25.06 14.32
CA LEU A 60 -3.51 -26.00 13.19
C LEU A 60 -4.80 -26.09 12.36
N ASP A 61 -5.94 -25.66 12.92
CA ASP A 61 -7.26 -25.85 12.34
C ASP A 61 -7.62 -24.78 11.29
N ASP A 62 -6.94 -23.62 11.28
CA ASP A 62 -7.47 -22.45 10.57
C ASP A 62 -6.77 -22.15 9.24
N SER A 63 -6.98 -23.04 8.26
CA SER A 63 -7.04 -22.73 6.81
C SER A 63 -6.21 -23.67 5.91
N SER A 64 -4.88 -23.74 5.99
CA SER A 64 -4.12 -24.58 5.03
C SER A 64 -4.35 -26.10 5.18
N LEU A 65 -4.52 -26.62 6.40
CA LEU A 65 -4.80 -28.05 6.62
C LEU A 65 -6.18 -28.43 6.08
N ALA A 66 -7.19 -27.59 6.35
CA ALA A 66 -8.55 -27.78 5.86
C ALA A 66 -8.59 -27.75 4.32
N GLU A 67 -7.89 -26.80 3.69
CA GLU A 67 -7.78 -26.70 2.23
C GLU A 67 -7.11 -27.92 1.61
N VAL A 68 -6.03 -28.42 2.20
CA VAL A 68 -5.37 -29.65 1.73
C VAL A 68 -6.30 -30.86 1.84
N LYS A 69 -6.98 -31.03 2.99
CA LYS A 69 -7.93 -32.13 3.19
C LYS A 69 -9.10 -32.06 2.20
N ALA A 70 -9.68 -30.88 2.02
CA ALA A 70 -10.77 -30.65 1.08
C ALA A 70 -10.31 -30.93 -0.37
N ALA A 71 -9.10 -30.53 -0.73
CA ALA A 71 -8.52 -30.81 -2.04
C ALA A 71 -8.31 -32.31 -2.27
N ILE A 72 -7.76 -33.03 -1.29
CA ILE A 72 -7.59 -34.49 -1.33
C ILE A 72 -8.95 -35.19 -1.45
N ALA A 73 -9.91 -34.85 -0.59
CA ALA A 73 -11.23 -35.47 -0.57
C ALA A 73 -12.03 -35.21 -1.87
N SER A 74 -11.74 -34.11 -2.57
CA SER A 74 -12.42 -33.78 -3.83
C SER A 74 -11.96 -34.61 -5.04
N ASP A 75 -10.94 -35.46 -4.89
CA ASP A 75 -10.38 -36.26 -5.96
C ASP A 75 -10.21 -37.72 -5.53
N PRO A 76 -10.92 -38.69 -6.14
CA PRO A 76 -10.88 -40.09 -5.71
C PRO A 76 -9.49 -40.72 -5.71
N TRP A 77 -8.60 -40.30 -6.62
CA TRP A 77 -7.24 -40.84 -6.68
C TRP A 77 -6.40 -40.30 -5.51
N LEU A 78 -6.48 -39.00 -5.23
CA LEU A 78 -5.81 -38.41 -4.07
C LEU A 78 -6.38 -38.96 -2.75
N ALA A 79 -7.70 -39.12 -2.64
CA ALA A 79 -8.34 -39.67 -1.45
C ALA A 79 -7.81 -41.06 -1.10
N ASN A 80 -7.48 -41.89 -2.09
CA ASN A 80 -6.88 -43.20 -1.90
C ASN A 80 -5.36 -43.16 -1.60
N ALA A 81 -4.68 -42.04 -1.88
CA ALA A 81 -3.24 -41.89 -1.68
C ALA A 81 -2.86 -41.43 -0.25
N TYR A 82 -3.84 -40.96 0.54
CA TYR A 82 -3.60 -40.31 1.83
C TYR A 82 -4.40 -40.90 2.99
N THR A 83 -3.75 -41.02 4.15
CA THR A 83 -4.38 -41.19 5.46
C THR A 83 -4.48 -39.84 6.15
N MET A 84 -5.69 -39.44 6.52
CA MET A 84 -5.99 -38.15 7.15
C MET A 84 -6.59 -38.36 8.54
N THR A 85 -6.05 -37.66 9.54
CA THR A 85 -6.66 -37.54 10.88
C THR A 85 -7.11 -36.10 11.10
N GLU A 86 -7.64 -35.77 12.28
CA GLU A 86 -7.94 -34.39 12.66
C GLU A 86 -6.72 -33.46 12.46
N LYS A 87 -5.50 -33.91 12.80
CA LYS A 87 -4.30 -33.05 12.84
C LYS A 87 -3.24 -33.39 11.81
N THR A 88 -3.39 -34.48 11.06
CA THR A 88 -2.35 -34.98 10.16
C THR A 88 -2.89 -35.35 8.79
N VAL A 89 -2.03 -35.19 7.78
CA VAL A 89 -2.21 -35.69 6.42
C VAL A 89 -0.89 -36.33 6.00
N THR A 90 -0.91 -37.64 5.74
CA THR A 90 0.27 -38.42 5.37
C THR A 90 -0.11 -39.38 4.26
N THR A 91 0.79 -39.69 3.33
CA THR A 91 0.55 -40.74 2.34
C THR A 91 0.30 -42.09 3.02
N VAL A 92 -0.47 -42.97 2.38
CA VAL A 92 -0.86 -44.27 2.96
C VAL A 92 0.33 -45.14 3.36
N ASP A 93 1.46 -44.98 2.67
CA ASP A 93 2.73 -45.67 2.94
C ASP A 93 3.61 -44.98 3.99
N GLY A 94 3.19 -43.83 4.53
CA GLY A 94 3.90 -43.07 5.55
C GLY A 94 5.08 -42.24 5.06
N ARG A 95 5.42 -42.26 3.76
CA ARG A 95 6.65 -41.64 3.22
C ARG A 95 6.60 -40.12 3.20
N VAL A 96 5.46 -39.54 2.80
CA VAL A 96 5.32 -38.10 2.65
C VAL A 96 4.26 -37.57 3.59
N ALA A 97 4.64 -36.60 4.44
CA ALA A 97 3.75 -35.98 5.40
C ALA A 97 3.60 -34.48 5.16
N PHE A 98 2.38 -33.96 5.32
CA PHE A 98 2.16 -32.52 5.39
C PHE A 98 2.55 -31.99 6.77
N LYS A 99 3.23 -30.84 6.78
CA LYS A 99 3.58 -30.07 7.98
C LYS A 99 3.12 -28.63 7.81
N PHE A 100 2.74 -27.99 8.91
CA PHE A 100 2.17 -26.65 8.91
C PHE A 100 2.99 -25.72 9.81
N ALA A 101 3.26 -24.50 9.35
CA ALA A 101 4.08 -23.55 10.08
C ALA A 101 3.66 -22.07 9.90
N GLY A 102 3.81 -21.28 10.96
CA GLY A 102 3.69 -19.81 10.91
C GLY A 102 5.05 -19.14 10.75
N LEU A 103 5.17 -18.21 9.81
CA LEU A 103 6.44 -17.59 9.41
C LEU A 103 6.85 -16.39 10.28
N MET A 104 5.92 -15.73 10.97
CA MET A 104 6.25 -14.53 11.75
C MET A 104 6.83 -14.79 13.15
N ARG A 105 6.30 -15.78 13.88
CA ARG A 105 6.70 -16.02 15.28
C ARG A 105 7.69 -17.18 15.43
N ASN A 106 7.61 -18.18 14.56
CA ASN A 106 8.28 -19.47 14.75
C ASN A 106 9.22 -19.85 13.59
N ILE A 107 9.94 -18.89 13.03
CA ILE A 107 10.85 -19.12 11.89
C ILE A 107 11.96 -20.14 12.22
N GLU A 108 12.41 -20.21 13.47
CA GLU A 108 13.40 -21.21 13.91
C GLU A 108 12.90 -22.65 13.81
N SER A 109 11.59 -22.86 14.01
CA SER A 109 10.98 -24.20 13.90
C SER A 109 11.01 -24.76 12.48
N ILE A 110 11.21 -23.89 11.48
CA ILE A 110 11.32 -24.25 10.07
C ILE A 110 12.76 -24.64 9.75
N LYS A 111 13.76 -23.93 10.28
CA LYS A 111 15.19 -24.25 10.08
C LYS A 111 15.55 -25.67 10.52
N SER A 112 14.80 -26.24 11.47
CA SER A 112 14.98 -27.61 11.96
C SER A 112 14.27 -28.68 11.12
N LYS A 113 13.46 -28.30 10.12
CA LYS A 113 12.78 -29.23 9.22
C LYS A 113 13.77 -29.70 8.14
N ALA A 114 13.85 -31.01 7.95
CA ALA A 114 14.65 -31.64 6.90
C ALA A 114 13.73 -32.29 5.87
N ARG A 115 14.27 -32.59 4.67
CA ARG A 115 13.56 -33.33 3.61
C ARG A 115 12.32 -32.61 3.07
N ILE A 116 12.39 -31.28 2.95
CA ILE A 116 11.29 -30.48 2.37
C ILE A 116 11.28 -30.67 0.85
N LEU A 117 10.31 -31.43 0.34
CA LEU A 117 10.11 -31.66 -1.09
C LEU A 117 9.36 -30.48 -1.76
N LEU A 118 8.51 -29.82 -0.98
CA LEU A 118 7.76 -28.65 -1.39
C LEU A 118 7.51 -27.78 -0.16
N CYS A 119 7.74 -26.47 -0.28
CA CYS A 119 7.17 -25.50 0.64
C CYS A 119 6.13 -24.65 -0.07
N TRP A 120 4.88 -24.69 0.36
CA TRP A 120 3.84 -23.81 -0.13
C TRP A 120 3.53 -22.75 0.93
N VAL A 121 3.77 -21.48 0.60
CA VAL A 121 3.40 -20.33 1.42
C VAL A 121 2.11 -19.73 0.89
N ASP A 122 1.03 -19.90 1.64
CA ASP A 122 -0.29 -19.35 1.32
C ASP A 122 -0.53 -18.05 2.09
N GLU A 123 -1.40 -17.18 1.53
CA GLU A 123 -1.64 -15.82 2.06
C GLU A 123 -0.33 -15.08 2.39
N ALA A 124 0.59 -15.08 1.42
CA ALA A 124 1.96 -14.66 1.63
C ALA A 124 2.16 -13.13 1.69
N GLU A 125 1.10 -12.32 1.57
CA GLU A 125 1.18 -10.85 1.48
C GLU A 125 1.81 -10.17 2.70
N GLU A 126 1.70 -10.77 3.88
CA GLU A 126 2.22 -10.22 5.14
C GLU A 126 3.53 -10.86 5.61
N VAL A 127 4.12 -11.75 4.81
CA VAL A 127 5.36 -12.43 5.19
C VAL A 127 6.54 -11.43 5.25
N PRO A 128 7.21 -11.28 6.40
CA PRO A 128 8.35 -10.38 6.53
C PRO A 128 9.57 -10.84 5.73
N GLU A 129 10.42 -9.89 5.34
CA GLU A 129 11.65 -10.17 4.58
C GLU A 129 12.58 -11.17 5.31
N GLN A 130 12.74 -11.03 6.61
CA GLN A 130 13.58 -11.92 7.42
C GLN A 130 13.09 -13.38 7.37
N SER A 131 11.77 -13.58 7.27
CA SER A 131 11.19 -14.92 7.14
C SER A 131 11.53 -15.53 5.77
N TRP A 132 11.52 -14.75 4.69
CA TRP A 132 11.95 -15.23 3.36
C TRP A 132 13.43 -15.59 3.34
N VAL A 133 14.29 -14.74 3.93
CA VAL A 133 15.74 -14.96 4.03
C VAL A 133 16.05 -16.28 4.77
N ALA A 134 15.27 -16.62 5.79
CA ALA A 134 15.44 -17.88 6.52
C ALA A 134 14.80 -19.09 5.82
N LEU A 135 13.62 -18.91 5.22
CA LEU A 135 12.84 -20.00 4.62
C LEU A 135 13.50 -20.54 3.35
N ILE A 136 13.88 -19.65 2.42
CA ILE A 136 14.33 -20.06 1.08
C ILE A 136 15.54 -21.01 1.14
N PRO A 137 16.61 -20.74 1.93
CA PRO A 137 17.75 -21.65 2.06
C PRO A 137 17.44 -22.95 2.82
N THR A 138 16.34 -22.99 3.57
CA THR A 138 15.93 -24.20 4.30
C THR A 138 15.31 -25.24 3.37
N VAL A 139 14.65 -24.80 2.29
CA VAL A 139 14.07 -25.67 1.26
C VAL A 139 15.16 -26.06 0.27
N ARG A 140 16.00 -27.04 0.63
CA ARG A 140 17.28 -27.32 -0.05
C ARG A 140 17.39 -28.68 -0.73
N GLU A 141 16.36 -29.52 -0.65
CA GLU A 141 16.40 -30.84 -1.27
C GLU A 141 16.46 -30.72 -2.80
N TYR A 142 17.14 -31.66 -3.45
CA TYR A 142 17.21 -31.71 -4.91
C TYR A 142 15.80 -31.83 -5.50
N GLY A 143 15.47 -30.96 -6.46
CA GLY A 143 14.13 -30.90 -7.06
C GLY A 143 13.04 -30.32 -6.14
N SER A 144 13.40 -29.79 -4.97
CA SER A 144 12.42 -29.11 -4.11
C SER A 144 11.94 -27.81 -4.77
N GLU A 145 10.70 -27.43 -4.46
CA GLU A 145 10.10 -26.20 -4.98
C GLU A 145 9.54 -25.32 -3.85
N ILE A 146 9.42 -24.03 -4.13
CA ILE A 146 8.74 -23.06 -3.26
C ILE A 146 7.53 -22.51 -4.02
N TRP A 147 6.34 -22.71 -3.47
CA TRP A 147 5.10 -22.22 -4.04
C TRP A 147 4.57 -21.05 -3.24
N VAL A 148 4.03 -20.03 -3.90
CA VAL A 148 3.60 -18.80 -3.24
C VAL A 148 2.26 -18.33 -3.78
N THR A 149 1.28 -18.16 -2.90
CA THR A 149 -0.03 -17.59 -3.22
C THR A 149 -0.32 -16.40 -2.31
N TRP A 150 -0.74 -15.26 -2.89
CA TRP A 150 -1.02 -14.05 -2.12
C TRP A 150 -2.02 -13.11 -2.79
N ASN A 151 -2.65 -12.25 -2.00
CA ASN A 151 -3.35 -11.07 -2.51
C ASN A 151 -2.50 -9.81 -2.26
N PRO A 152 -2.00 -9.09 -3.28
CA PRO A 152 -1.12 -7.95 -3.07
C PRO A 152 -1.73 -6.90 -2.13
N LYS A 153 -1.11 -6.67 -0.96
CA LYS A 153 -1.60 -5.71 0.03
C LYS A 153 -0.95 -4.33 -0.10
N ARG A 154 0.38 -4.28 -0.18
CA ARG A 154 1.14 -3.02 -0.25
C ARG A 154 2.19 -3.06 -1.36
N ARG A 155 2.33 -1.95 -2.08
CA ARG A 155 3.39 -1.79 -3.08
C ARG A 155 4.74 -1.89 -2.38
N GLY A 156 5.64 -2.69 -2.93
CA GLY A 156 6.98 -2.88 -2.36
C GLY A 156 7.04 -3.80 -1.13
N GLY A 157 5.98 -4.57 -0.83
CA GLY A 157 6.04 -5.64 0.15
C GLY A 157 7.09 -6.72 -0.19
N PRO A 158 7.68 -7.42 0.79
CA PRO A 158 8.74 -8.41 0.57
C PRO A 158 8.37 -9.49 -0.45
N THR A 159 7.19 -10.08 -0.30
CA THR A 159 6.66 -11.10 -1.22
C THR A 159 6.48 -10.53 -2.63
N ASP A 160 5.87 -9.35 -2.72
CA ASP A 160 5.56 -8.70 -4.00
C ASP A 160 6.83 -8.34 -4.78
N LYS A 161 7.79 -7.69 -4.11
CA LYS A 161 9.12 -7.36 -4.66
C LYS A 161 9.85 -8.59 -5.21
N ARG A 162 9.70 -9.73 -4.55
CA ARG A 162 10.41 -10.96 -4.89
C ARG A 162 9.76 -11.74 -6.01
N PHE A 163 8.42 -11.74 -6.08
CA PHE A 163 7.67 -12.72 -6.84
C PHE A 163 6.69 -12.15 -7.89
N ARG A 164 6.17 -10.91 -7.72
CA ARG A 164 5.13 -10.38 -8.63
C ARG A 164 5.64 -10.16 -10.05
N ASN A 165 6.84 -9.60 -10.17
CA ASN A 165 7.48 -9.29 -11.45
C ASN A 165 8.58 -10.31 -11.77
N ALA A 166 8.23 -11.60 -11.71
CA ALA A 166 9.16 -12.68 -11.99
C ALA A 166 9.81 -12.53 -13.39
N GLN A 167 11.11 -12.29 -13.42
CA GLN A 167 11.92 -12.28 -14.65
C GLN A 167 12.85 -13.48 -14.75
N ASP A 168 12.99 -14.24 -13.67
CA ASP A 168 13.82 -15.43 -13.60
C ASP A 168 13.10 -16.61 -14.30
N PRO A 169 13.74 -17.29 -15.28
CA PRO A 169 13.18 -18.46 -15.95
C PRO A 169 12.79 -19.61 -15.00
N ASP A 170 13.38 -19.66 -13.81
CA ASP A 170 13.09 -20.65 -12.78
C ASP A 170 11.87 -20.29 -11.90
N MET A 171 11.18 -19.19 -12.25
CA MET A 171 9.93 -18.73 -11.64
C MET A 171 8.77 -18.82 -12.64
N LYS A 172 7.68 -19.49 -12.22
CA LYS A 172 6.42 -19.54 -12.99
C LYS A 172 5.29 -18.99 -12.15
N ILE A 173 5.00 -17.71 -12.32
CA ILE A 173 4.07 -16.97 -11.49
C ILE A 173 3.09 -16.21 -12.39
N VAL A 174 1.81 -16.24 -12.05
CA VAL A 174 0.76 -15.60 -12.87
C VAL A 174 -0.21 -14.80 -12.01
N GLU A 175 -0.74 -13.72 -12.58
CA GLU A 175 -1.87 -13.00 -11.99
C GLU A 175 -3.18 -13.76 -12.22
N MET A 176 -4.00 -13.87 -11.18
CA MET A 176 -5.27 -14.60 -11.18
C MET A 176 -6.34 -13.89 -10.37
N ASN A 177 -7.43 -13.54 -11.06
CA ASN A 177 -8.60 -12.87 -10.51
C ASN A 177 -9.87 -13.71 -10.74
N TRP A 178 -11.01 -13.24 -10.22
CA TRP A 178 -12.29 -13.96 -10.25
C TRP A 178 -12.69 -14.41 -11.66
N ARG A 179 -12.40 -13.59 -12.68
CA ARG A 179 -12.67 -13.85 -14.11
C ARG A 179 -11.92 -15.06 -14.66
N ASP A 180 -10.78 -15.40 -14.05
CA ASP A 180 -9.97 -16.54 -14.46
C ASP A 180 -10.45 -17.84 -13.81
N ASN A 181 -11.42 -17.80 -12.88
CA ASN A 181 -11.96 -18.96 -12.19
C ASN A 181 -13.25 -19.47 -12.88
N PRO A 182 -13.21 -20.60 -13.60
CA PRO A 182 -14.39 -21.16 -14.26
C PRO A 182 -15.50 -21.61 -13.29
N TRP A 183 -15.18 -21.74 -12.00
CA TRP A 183 -16.11 -22.13 -10.93
C TRP A 183 -16.37 -20.96 -9.97
N PHE A 184 -16.33 -19.72 -10.45
CA PHE A 184 -16.59 -18.57 -9.61
C PHE A 184 -18.02 -18.63 -9.03
N PRO A 185 -18.20 -18.72 -7.70
CA PRO A 185 -19.52 -18.97 -7.12
C PRO A 185 -20.48 -17.79 -7.27
N ALA A 186 -21.76 -18.06 -7.51
CA ALA A 186 -22.79 -17.03 -7.61
C ALA A 186 -22.92 -16.15 -6.35
N VAL A 187 -22.60 -16.68 -5.17
CA VAL A 187 -22.55 -15.90 -3.92
C VAL A 187 -21.44 -14.85 -3.94
N LEU A 188 -20.25 -15.20 -4.46
CA LEU A 188 -19.15 -14.24 -4.58
C LEU A 188 -19.38 -13.25 -5.72
N GLU A 189 -20.07 -13.64 -6.79
CA GLU A 189 -20.48 -12.70 -7.84
C GLU A 189 -21.44 -11.63 -7.31
N ARG A 190 -22.37 -11.99 -6.41
CA ARG A 190 -23.24 -11.00 -5.76
C ARG A 190 -22.44 -10.01 -4.90
N GLU A 191 -21.55 -10.52 -4.05
CA GLU A 191 -20.67 -9.67 -3.23
C GLU A 191 -19.79 -8.76 -4.10
N ARG A 192 -19.23 -9.29 -5.19
CA ARG A 192 -18.43 -8.51 -6.14
C ARG A 192 -19.22 -7.35 -6.75
N GLN A 193 -20.47 -7.59 -7.13
CA GLN A 193 -21.33 -6.55 -7.69
C GLN A 193 -21.76 -5.50 -6.65
N VAL A 194 -21.96 -5.94 -5.39
CA VAL A 194 -22.19 -5.03 -4.26
C VAL A 194 -20.97 -4.16 -4.03
N ASP A 195 -19.76 -4.74 -4.00
CA ASP A 195 -18.51 -3.99 -3.85
C ASP A 195 -18.26 -3.03 -5.01
N LEU A 196 -18.55 -3.46 -6.23
CA LEU A 196 -18.41 -2.59 -7.41
C LEU A 196 -19.30 -1.35 -7.33
N ARG A 197 -20.49 -1.49 -6.74
CA ARG A 197 -21.46 -0.40 -6.58
C ARG A 197 -21.18 0.46 -5.35
N ASP A 198 -20.94 -0.17 -4.20
CA ASP A 198 -20.95 0.48 -2.88
C ASP A 198 -19.54 0.77 -2.34
N ARG A 199 -18.51 0.03 -2.80
CA ARG A 199 -17.11 0.15 -2.38
C ARG A 199 -16.11 0.11 -3.56
N PRO A 200 -16.31 0.93 -4.61
CA PRO A 200 -15.44 0.94 -5.79
C PRO A 200 -13.97 1.25 -5.48
N ASP A 201 -13.67 1.94 -4.37
CA ASP A 201 -12.32 2.17 -3.86
C ASP A 201 -11.61 0.87 -3.44
N GLN A 202 -12.35 -0.08 -2.86
CA GLN A 202 -11.82 -1.37 -2.40
C GLN A 202 -11.88 -2.44 -3.49
N TYR A 203 -12.69 -2.22 -4.52
CA TYR A 203 -12.95 -3.21 -5.57
C TYR A 203 -11.67 -3.72 -6.25
N GLU A 204 -10.79 -2.79 -6.67
CA GLU A 204 -9.54 -3.12 -7.35
C GLU A 204 -8.63 -4.01 -6.47
N HIS A 205 -8.55 -3.73 -5.18
CA HIS A 205 -7.76 -4.54 -4.25
C HIS A 205 -8.42 -5.90 -3.95
N ILE A 206 -9.73 -5.90 -3.67
CA ILE A 206 -10.45 -7.11 -3.26
C ILE A 206 -10.57 -8.09 -4.42
N TRP A 207 -10.89 -7.61 -5.63
CA TRP A 207 -11.30 -8.46 -6.75
C TRP A 207 -10.29 -8.50 -7.89
N GLU A 208 -9.55 -7.42 -8.13
CA GLU A 208 -8.59 -7.31 -9.24
C GLU A 208 -7.13 -7.50 -8.83
N GLY A 209 -6.84 -7.62 -7.52
CA GLY A 209 -5.48 -7.87 -7.05
C GLY A 209 -4.55 -6.66 -7.12
N ASP A 210 -5.12 -5.45 -7.20
CA ASP A 210 -4.35 -4.23 -6.98
C ASP A 210 -3.96 -4.10 -5.50
N TYR A 211 -3.09 -3.16 -5.18
CA TYR A 211 -2.73 -2.86 -3.80
C TYR A 211 -3.91 -2.24 -3.05
N ALA A 212 -3.93 -2.40 -1.72
CA ALA A 212 -4.88 -1.68 -0.88
C ALA A 212 -4.66 -0.17 -1.07
N THR A 213 -5.65 0.49 -1.67
CA THR A 213 -5.60 1.90 -2.09
C THR A 213 -5.99 2.87 -0.97
N ALA A 214 -6.57 2.36 0.13
CA ALA A 214 -6.90 3.15 1.31
C ALA A 214 -6.98 2.28 2.57
N ALA A 215 -6.61 2.84 3.72
CA ALA A 215 -7.00 2.26 5.00
C ALA A 215 -8.52 2.38 5.15
N THR A 216 -9.20 1.33 5.61
CA THR A 216 -10.63 1.41 5.95
C THR A 216 -10.87 2.57 6.91
N GLY A 217 -11.70 3.55 6.53
CA GLY A 217 -11.94 4.76 7.33
C GLY A 217 -10.97 5.92 7.08
N ALA A 218 -10.10 5.85 6.05
CA ALA A 218 -9.23 6.95 5.68
C ALA A 218 -9.98 8.24 5.36
N TYR A 219 -9.44 9.37 5.80
CA TYR A 219 -10.14 10.66 5.76
C TYR A 219 -10.44 11.16 4.35
N TYR A 220 -9.61 10.79 3.36
CA TYR A 220 -9.65 11.32 2.00
C TYR A 220 -9.88 10.27 0.89
N ALA A 221 -10.18 9.01 1.24
CA ALA A 221 -10.33 7.93 0.27
C ALA A 221 -11.43 8.22 -0.76
N GLU A 222 -12.62 8.63 -0.30
CA GLU A 222 -13.75 8.99 -1.16
C GLU A 222 -13.42 10.17 -2.07
N GLN A 223 -12.73 11.18 -1.54
CA GLN A 223 -12.38 12.39 -2.29
C GLN A 223 -11.35 12.11 -3.38
N LEU A 224 -10.35 11.27 -3.10
CA LEU A 224 -9.36 10.81 -4.09
C LEU A 224 -10.01 9.96 -5.18
N LEU A 225 -10.92 9.06 -4.80
CA LEU A 225 -11.68 8.25 -5.76
C LEU A 225 -12.55 9.14 -6.67
N ALA A 226 -13.30 10.07 -6.08
CA ALA A 226 -14.11 11.03 -6.83
C ALA A 226 -13.25 11.87 -7.79
N ALA A 227 -12.07 12.32 -7.34
CA ALA A 227 -11.13 13.05 -8.19
C ALA A 227 -10.65 12.20 -9.39
N ARG A 228 -10.38 10.90 -9.19
CA ARG A 228 -10.02 9.98 -10.27
C ARG A 228 -11.17 9.83 -11.28
N HIS A 229 -12.38 9.50 -10.82
CA HIS A 229 -13.53 9.30 -11.72
C HIS A 229 -13.91 10.56 -12.50
N GLN A 230 -13.74 11.73 -11.90
CA GLN A 230 -14.01 13.02 -12.54
C GLN A 230 -12.86 13.49 -13.45
N GLY A 231 -11.79 12.71 -13.61
CA GLY A 231 -10.62 13.09 -14.42
C GLY A 231 -9.78 14.22 -13.83
N ARG A 232 -9.96 14.54 -12.54
CA ARG A 232 -9.18 15.57 -11.82
C ARG A 232 -7.80 15.09 -11.40
N ILE A 233 -7.53 13.79 -11.51
CA ILE A 233 -6.18 13.22 -11.47
C ILE A 233 -5.77 12.94 -12.91
N GLY A 234 -4.80 13.69 -13.43
CA GLY A 234 -4.42 13.60 -14.83
C GLY A 234 -3.32 14.57 -15.20
N ARG A 235 -3.26 15.02 -16.45
CA ARG A 235 -2.26 16.00 -16.89
C ARG A 235 -2.66 17.41 -16.46
N VAL A 236 -1.99 17.93 -15.43
CA VAL A 236 -2.16 19.31 -14.93
C VAL A 236 -0.88 20.09 -15.18
N SER A 237 -0.98 21.25 -15.84
CA SER A 237 0.17 22.10 -16.17
C SER A 237 0.08 23.45 -15.45
N PRO A 238 1.22 24.04 -15.02
CA PRO A 238 1.24 25.35 -14.41
C PRO A 238 0.93 26.44 -15.45
N ASP A 239 0.22 27.48 -15.03
CA ASP A 239 0.11 28.75 -15.73
C ASP A 239 1.35 29.61 -15.44
N PRO A 240 2.11 30.07 -16.45
CA PRO A 240 3.34 30.82 -16.22
C PRO A 240 3.14 32.23 -15.64
N MET A 241 1.92 32.77 -15.68
CA MET A 241 1.61 34.12 -15.20
C MET A 241 1.17 34.14 -13.74
N LEU A 242 0.81 32.98 -13.17
CA LEU A 242 0.26 32.90 -11.81
C LEU A 242 1.33 32.43 -10.80
N PRO A 243 1.29 32.94 -9.55
CA PRO A 243 2.23 32.52 -8.52
C PRO A 243 2.20 31.02 -8.25
N ILE A 244 3.37 30.45 -7.97
CA ILE A 244 3.53 29.09 -7.44
C ILE A 244 3.71 29.20 -5.93
N LEU A 245 2.95 28.40 -5.18
CA LEU A 245 3.00 28.31 -3.73
C LEU A 245 3.49 26.93 -3.33
N THR A 246 4.25 26.83 -2.25
CA THR A 246 4.59 25.54 -1.65
C THR A 246 4.15 25.48 -0.20
N TYR A 247 3.55 24.35 0.20
CA TYR A 247 3.08 24.12 1.56
C TYR A 247 3.83 22.97 2.18
N HIS A 248 4.28 23.17 3.41
CA HIS A 248 5.29 22.34 4.03
C HIS A 248 4.77 21.67 5.30
N ASP A 249 5.24 20.45 5.55
CA ASP A 249 5.30 19.86 6.88
C ASP A 249 6.77 19.62 7.22
N ILE A 250 7.21 20.12 8.37
CA ILE A 250 8.64 20.27 8.67
C ILE A 250 9.14 19.05 9.45
N GLY A 251 9.88 18.18 8.76
CA GLY A 251 10.74 17.17 9.37
C GLY A 251 12.12 17.73 9.75
N GLY A 252 12.70 17.22 10.83
CA GLY A 252 14.07 17.58 11.25
C GLY A 252 15.17 16.99 10.37
N ALA A 253 16.43 17.23 10.74
CA ALA A 253 17.60 16.61 10.10
C ALA A 253 18.06 15.35 10.87
N GLY A 254 18.60 14.36 10.14
CA GLY A 254 19.14 13.11 10.71
C GLY A 254 18.28 11.86 10.51
N ALA A 255 18.89 10.69 10.69
CA ALA A 255 18.30 9.39 10.34
C ALA A 255 17.07 8.96 11.16
N LYS A 256 16.75 9.68 12.24
CA LYS A 256 15.58 9.45 13.09
C LYS A 256 14.57 10.60 13.02
N ALA A 257 14.78 11.56 12.13
CA ALA A 257 13.89 12.70 12.00
C ALA A 257 12.58 12.30 11.31
N ASP A 258 11.53 13.06 11.59
CA ASP A 258 10.26 12.94 10.87
C ASP A 258 10.43 13.31 9.39
N LEU A 259 9.42 12.98 8.59
CA LEU A 259 9.42 13.31 7.16
C LEU A 259 9.26 14.82 6.96
N TYR A 260 10.04 15.35 6.02
CA TYR A 260 9.83 16.68 5.47
C TYR A 260 9.01 16.54 4.19
N VAL A 261 7.84 17.18 4.14
CA VAL A 261 6.91 17.11 3.00
C VAL A 261 6.69 18.48 2.37
N MET A 262 6.55 18.52 1.05
CA MET A 262 6.08 19.69 0.31
C MET A 262 5.01 19.34 -0.72
N TRP A 263 4.04 20.24 -0.84
CA TRP A 263 3.10 20.29 -1.97
C TRP A 263 3.32 21.54 -2.79
N VAL A 264 3.54 21.39 -4.10
CA VAL A 264 3.61 22.51 -5.04
C VAL A 264 2.20 22.76 -5.59
N VAL A 265 1.69 23.97 -5.37
CA VAL A 265 0.29 24.33 -5.65
C VAL A 265 0.22 25.65 -6.41
N GLN A 266 -0.72 25.72 -7.34
CA GLN A 266 -1.10 26.95 -8.02
C GLN A 266 -2.62 27.12 -7.95
N ARG A 267 -3.07 28.34 -7.63
CA ARG A 267 -4.50 28.70 -7.58
C ARG A 267 -4.87 29.36 -8.90
N VAL A 268 -5.81 28.78 -9.64
CA VAL A 268 -6.23 29.25 -10.97
C VAL A 268 -7.75 29.42 -10.96
N ASP A 269 -8.22 30.65 -10.72
CA ASP A 269 -9.64 30.94 -10.49
C ASP A 269 -10.25 30.00 -9.43
N ARG A 270 -11.19 29.11 -9.81
CA ARG A 270 -11.82 28.14 -8.91
C ARG A 270 -11.07 26.81 -8.80
N GLU A 271 -9.95 26.65 -9.49
CA GLU A 271 -9.12 25.44 -9.47
C GLU A 271 -7.94 25.60 -8.51
N ILE A 272 -7.67 24.53 -7.77
CA ILE A 272 -6.44 24.36 -7.00
C ILE A 272 -5.63 23.29 -7.74
N ARG A 273 -4.62 23.71 -8.50
CA ARG A 273 -3.73 22.81 -9.24
C ARG A 273 -2.60 22.36 -8.34
N VAL A 274 -2.58 21.07 -8.02
CA VAL A 274 -1.52 20.40 -7.27
C VAL A 274 -0.54 19.82 -8.29
N LEU A 275 0.61 20.47 -8.40
CA LEU A 275 1.53 20.34 -9.53
C LEU A 275 2.67 19.34 -9.29
N ASP A 276 3.15 19.23 -8.05
CA ASP A 276 4.27 18.35 -7.68
C ASP A 276 4.20 18.04 -6.19
N HIS A 277 4.86 16.96 -5.80
CA HIS A 277 4.92 16.48 -4.43
C HIS A 277 6.35 16.04 -4.08
N TYR A 278 6.72 16.27 -2.84
CA TYR A 278 8.03 15.92 -2.31
C TYR A 278 7.91 15.38 -0.89
N ALA A 279 8.61 14.28 -0.62
CA ALA A 279 8.79 13.77 0.74
C ALA A 279 10.21 13.24 0.90
N SER A 280 10.89 13.62 1.98
CA SER A 280 12.23 13.10 2.30
C SER A 280 12.49 13.11 3.80
N GLN A 281 13.34 12.19 4.26
CA GLN A 281 13.69 12.08 5.68
C GLN A 281 15.10 12.59 5.94
N GLY A 282 15.26 13.40 6.99
CA GLY A 282 16.55 13.72 7.59
C GLY A 282 17.48 14.61 6.75
N GLN A 283 16.96 15.26 5.71
CA GLN A 283 17.74 16.11 4.81
C GLN A 283 17.88 17.54 5.36
N THR A 284 18.82 18.30 4.78
CA THR A 284 19.02 19.71 5.13
C THR A 284 18.13 20.62 4.29
N LEU A 285 17.90 21.85 4.76
CA LEU A 285 17.16 22.87 3.99
C LEU A 285 17.77 23.14 2.61
N GLY A 286 19.10 23.07 2.48
CA GLY A 286 19.77 23.24 1.18
C GLY A 286 19.35 22.18 0.16
N TYR A 287 19.18 20.93 0.60
CA TYR A 287 18.72 19.81 -0.23
C TYR A 287 17.28 20.04 -0.72
N HIS A 288 16.42 20.49 0.18
CA HIS A 288 15.03 20.87 -0.11
C HIS A 288 14.94 22.03 -1.11
N ALA A 289 15.74 23.08 -0.93
CA ALA A 289 15.79 24.24 -1.82
C ALA A 289 16.35 23.89 -3.20
N GLN A 290 17.35 23.00 -3.27
CA GLN A 290 17.89 22.50 -4.53
C GLN A 290 16.82 21.72 -5.31
N TRP A 291 16.06 20.85 -4.66
CA TRP A 291 14.98 20.10 -5.30
C TRP A 291 13.95 21.02 -5.97
N LEU A 292 13.53 22.09 -5.28
CA LEU A 292 12.62 23.08 -5.87
C LEU A 292 13.21 23.71 -7.14
N ARG A 293 14.49 24.08 -7.14
CA ARG A 293 15.14 24.69 -8.30
C ARG A 293 15.26 23.71 -9.46
N GLU A 294 15.69 22.47 -9.20
CA GLU A 294 15.84 21.42 -10.22
C GLU A 294 14.52 21.04 -10.87
N ARG A 295 13.42 21.06 -10.09
CA ARG A 295 12.06 20.82 -10.59
C ARG A 295 11.41 22.03 -11.27
N GLY A 296 12.10 23.18 -11.33
CA GLY A 296 11.59 24.40 -11.97
C GLY A 296 10.73 25.28 -11.07
N TRP A 297 10.63 24.98 -9.78
CA TRP A 297 9.86 25.70 -8.75
C TRP A 297 10.67 26.74 -7.98
N GLY A 298 11.84 27.14 -8.49
CA GLY A 298 12.76 28.08 -7.82
C GLY A 298 12.21 29.50 -7.56
N ARG A 299 11.03 29.83 -8.08
CA ARG A 299 10.32 31.11 -7.86
C ARG A 299 9.10 30.98 -6.95
N ALA A 300 8.91 29.83 -6.30
CA ALA A 300 7.76 29.60 -5.44
C ALA A 300 7.81 30.45 -4.15
N GLU A 301 6.63 30.81 -3.64
CA GLU A 301 6.46 31.32 -2.29
C GLU A 301 6.34 30.17 -1.29
N ILE A 302 7.20 30.16 -0.28
CA ILE A 302 7.29 29.13 0.75
C ILE A 302 6.32 29.43 1.89
N ILE A 303 5.36 28.53 2.10
CA ILE A 303 4.35 28.65 3.16
C ILE A 303 4.58 27.59 4.23
N LEU A 304 5.01 28.05 5.41
CA LEU A 304 5.40 27.18 6.53
C LEU A 304 4.29 27.07 7.58
N PRO A 305 4.18 25.93 8.28
CA PRO A 305 3.35 25.81 9.47
C PRO A 305 3.97 26.60 10.63
N HIS A 306 3.24 26.76 11.73
CA HIS A 306 3.70 27.54 12.89
C HIS A 306 5.07 27.11 13.43
N ASP A 307 5.45 25.84 13.26
CA ASP A 307 6.76 25.29 13.63
C ASP A 307 7.92 25.97 12.88
N GLY A 308 7.63 26.65 11.77
CA GLY A 308 8.58 27.46 11.01
C GLY A 308 9.11 28.68 11.77
N ILE A 309 8.46 29.05 12.88
CA ILE A 309 8.88 30.13 13.79
C ILE A 309 9.86 29.63 14.86
N ASN A 310 9.96 28.32 15.09
CA ASN A 310 10.86 27.77 16.08
C ASN A 310 12.32 27.94 15.63
N ALA A 311 13.17 28.49 16.50
CA ALA A 311 14.59 28.62 16.23
C ALA A 311 15.23 27.23 16.15
N ASN A 312 16.03 26.99 15.12
CA ASN A 312 16.81 25.77 15.03
C ASN A 312 17.91 25.79 16.09
N ASN A 313 17.95 24.76 16.95
CA ASN A 313 18.90 24.63 18.06
C ASN A 313 20.38 24.73 17.65
N LEU A 314 20.73 24.46 16.38
CA LEU A 314 22.12 24.60 15.89
C LEU A 314 22.48 26.00 15.37
N THR A 315 21.52 26.74 14.81
CA THR A 315 21.82 27.98 14.05
C THR A 315 21.19 29.23 14.66
N GLY A 316 20.26 29.08 15.60
CA GLY A 316 19.53 30.19 16.23
C GLY A 316 18.52 30.90 15.31
N LYS A 317 18.45 30.53 14.03
CA LYS A 317 17.53 31.11 13.03
C LYS A 317 16.25 30.28 12.91
N ARG A 318 15.15 30.96 12.58
CA ARG A 318 13.86 30.33 12.28
C ARG A 318 13.90 29.71 10.88
N TYR A 319 13.10 28.68 10.62
CA TYR A 319 13.05 28.06 9.28
C TYR A 319 12.66 29.07 8.19
N GLU A 320 11.76 30.01 8.50
CA GLU A 320 11.40 31.12 7.60
C GLU A 320 12.62 31.95 7.17
N ASP A 321 13.53 32.24 8.09
CA ASP A 321 14.71 33.07 7.82
C ASP A 321 15.71 32.30 6.94
N HIS A 322 15.86 30.99 7.15
CA HIS A 322 16.70 30.13 6.30
C HIS A 322 16.21 30.07 4.84
N TRP A 323 14.89 30.01 4.63
CA TRP A 323 14.32 30.04 3.27
C TRP A 323 14.52 31.39 2.58
N ARG A 324 14.43 32.50 3.34
CA ARG A 324 14.76 33.84 2.83
C ARG A 324 16.23 33.99 2.46
N ASP A 325 17.13 33.49 3.30
CA ASP A 325 18.57 33.46 3.00
C ASP A 325 18.88 32.63 1.74
N ALA A 326 18.09 31.58 1.47
CA ALA A 326 18.18 30.78 0.25
C ALA A 326 17.56 31.48 -0.99
N GLY A 327 17.07 32.72 -0.87
CA GLY A 327 16.55 33.52 -1.97
C GLY A 327 15.07 33.28 -2.30
N PHE A 328 14.31 32.63 -1.42
CA PHE A 328 12.86 32.43 -1.60
C PHE A 328 12.06 33.48 -0.82
N SER A 329 10.85 33.79 -1.32
CA SER A 329 9.84 34.43 -0.46
C SER A 329 9.30 33.40 0.52
N ALA A 330 9.18 33.75 1.79
CA ALA A 330 8.68 32.83 2.82
C ALA A 330 7.80 33.54 3.85
N ARG A 331 6.74 32.85 4.28
CA ARG A 331 5.89 33.25 5.40
C ARG A 331 5.38 32.06 6.21
N THR A 332 5.10 32.29 7.47
CA THR A 332 4.55 31.28 8.38
C THR A 332 3.08 31.53 8.68
N ILE A 333 2.28 30.45 8.71
CA ILE A 333 0.88 30.49 9.14
C ILE A 333 0.81 30.35 10.66
N PRO A 334 0.09 31.23 11.38
CA PRO A 334 -0.06 31.15 12.83
C PRO A 334 -0.68 29.84 13.30
N ASN A 335 -0.30 29.37 14.49
CA ASN A 335 -0.83 28.13 15.08
C ASN A 335 -2.37 28.16 15.16
N GLN A 336 -3.02 27.09 14.69
CA GLN A 336 -4.48 26.94 14.68
C GLN A 336 -5.07 26.47 16.03
N GLY A 337 -4.22 26.17 17.03
CA GLY A 337 -4.63 25.79 18.38
C GLY A 337 -5.00 24.31 18.52
N LYS A 338 -5.67 23.97 19.63
CA LYS A 338 -6.12 22.60 19.90
C LYS A 338 -7.12 22.15 18.83
N GLY A 339 -6.93 20.95 18.30
CA GLY A 339 -7.77 20.40 17.22
C GLY A 339 -7.36 20.81 15.81
N ALA A 340 -6.19 21.42 15.63
CA ALA A 340 -5.66 21.84 14.32
C ALA A 340 -5.72 20.74 13.25
N ALA A 341 -5.37 19.50 13.61
CA ALA A 341 -5.44 18.36 12.67
C ALA A 341 -6.86 18.13 12.14
N GLY A 342 -7.87 18.13 13.02
CA GLY A 342 -9.27 18.02 12.61
C GLY A 342 -9.74 19.18 11.73
N MET A 343 -9.32 20.41 12.05
CA MET A 343 -9.64 21.58 11.22
C MET A 343 -9.01 21.48 9.82
N ARG A 344 -7.75 21.04 9.73
CA ARG A 344 -7.06 20.79 8.45
C ARG A 344 -7.79 19.71 7.64
N ILE A 345 -8.23 18.63 8.28
CA ILE A 345 -9.02 17.57 7.63
C ILE A 345 -10.29 18.12 6.99
N GLU A 346 -11.10 18.84 7.76
CA GLU A 346 -12.38 19.37 7.27
C GLU A 346 -12.19 20.47 6.22
N ALA A 347 -11.18 21.33 6.38
CA ALA A 347 -10.84 22.34 5.38
C ALA A 347 -10.42 21.68 4.05
N LEU A 348 -9.56 20.65 4.11
CA LEU A 348 -9.11 19.95 2.92
C LEU A 348 -10.24 19.19 2.24
N ARG A 349 -11.12 18.51 3.01
CA ARG A 349 -12.33 17.87 2.47
C ARG A 349 -13.22 18.84 1.70
N ARG A 350 -13.44 20.04 2.25
CA ARG A 350 -14.27 21.08 1.61
C ARG A 350 -13.68 21.57 0.29
N LEU A 351 -12.36 21.67 0.18
CA LEU A 351 -11.69 22.14 -1.03
C LEU A 351 -11.38 21.04 -2.03
N PHE A 352 -11.38 19.77 -1.61
CA PHE A 352 -11.03 18.64 -2.47
C PHE A 352 -11.75 18.63 -3.82
N PRO A 353 -13.05 19.00 -3.96
CA PRO A 353 -13.73 19.10 -5.25
C PRO A 353 -13.11 20.11 -6.23
N GLN A 354 -12.40 21.12 -5.75
CA GLN A 354 -11.70 22.14 -6.55
C GLN A 354 -10.27 21.71 -6.93
N MET A 355 -9.78 20.60 -6.38
CA MET A 355 -8.38 20.19 -6.54
C MET A 355 -8.17 19.34 -7.79
N TRP A 356 -7.12 19.67 -8.54
CA TRP A 356 -6.65 18.94 -9.72
C TRP A 356 -5.21 18.51 -9.50
N PHE A 357 -4.95 17.20 -9.56
CA PHE A 357 -3.65 16.62 -9.27
C PHE A 357 -2.93 16.23 -10.55
N ASN A 358 -1.70 16.69 -10.71
CA ASN A 358 -0.82 16.14 -11.73
C ASN A 358 -0.55 14.67 -11.41
N GLU A 359 -0.94 13.77 -12.32
CA GLU A 359 -0.92 12.34 -12.08
C GLU A 359 0.49 11.83 -11.73
N ALA A 360 1.48 12.13 -12.56
CA ALA A 360 2.81 11.56 -12.47
C ALA A 360 3.60 12.10 -11.26
N THR A 361 3.48 13.38 -10.96
CA THR A 361 4.32 14.05 -9.95
C THR A 361 3.73 14.03 -8.55
N THR A 362 2.45 13.67 -8.39
CA THR A 362 1.78 13.66 -7.08
C THR A 362 1.32 12.27 -6.63
N GLU A 363 1.74 11.20 -7.32
CA GLU A 363 1.34 9.82 -7.00
C GLU A 363 1.64 9.45 -5.54
N GLN A 364 2.86 9.69 -5.07
CA GLN A 364 3.27 9.36 -3.70
C GLN A 364 2.44 10.10 -2.66
N GLY A 365 2.29 11.42 -2.80
CA GLY A 365 1.49 12.21 -1.87
C GLY A 365 0.01 11.78 -1.86
N ARG A 366 -0.58 11.46 -3.02
CA ARG A 366 -1.95 10.93 -3.08
C ARG A 366 -2.09 9.58 -2.39
N LEU A 367 -1.09 8.70 -2.51
CA LEU A 367 -1.07 7.44 -1.77
C LEU A 367 -1.09 7.70 -0.26
N MET A 368 -0.25 8.62 0.23
CA MET A 368 -0.19 8.94 1.66
C MET A 368 -1.48 9.59 2.17
N LEU A 369 -2.11 10.46 1.38
CA LEU A 369 -3.46 10.98 1.69
C LEU A 369 -4.51 9.85 1.81
N GLY A 370 -4.41 8.81 0.98
CA GLY A 370 -5.30 7.64 1.04
C GLY A 370 -5.04 6.72 2.23
N LEU A 371 -3.86 6.80 2.85
CA LEU A 371 -3.51 6.03 4.05
C LEU A 371 -3.86 6.75 5.36
N TYR A 372 -4.02 8.07 5.33
CA TYR A 372 -4.30 8.86 6.53
C TYR A 372 -5.72 8.58 7.07
N ALA A 373 -5.79 8.01 8.27
CA ALA A 373 -7.01 7.54 8.90
C ALA A 373 -7.04 7.85 10.40
N PRO A 374 -8.19 7.70 11.07
CA PRO A 374 -8.25 7.71 12.53
C PRO A 374 -7.44 6.56 13.13
N LYS A 375 -6.88 6.81 14.30
CA LYS A 375 -6.27 5.78 15.15
C LYS A 375 -7.33 5.22 16.06
N TYR A 376 -7.49 3.89 16.07
CA TYR A 376 -8.44 3.23 16.96
C TYR A 376 -7.76 2.56 18.14
N HIS A 377 -8.40 2.58 19.30
CA HIS A 377 -7.92 1.86 20.46
C HIS A 377 -8.00 0.34 20.20
N PRO A 378 -6.91 -0.42 20.35
CA PRO A 378 -6.84 -1.82 19.89
C PRO A 378 -7.82 -2.77 20.60
N THR A 379 -8.21 -2.44 21.83
CA THR A 379 -9.10 -3.29 22.65
C THR A 379 -10.56 -2.82 22.64
N THR A 380 -10.83 -1.52 22.73
CA THR A 380 -12.18 -0.95 22.89
C THR A 380 -12.78 -0.55 21.54
N GLY A 381 -11.96 -0.33 20.52
CA GLY A 381 -12.40 0.16 19.21
C GLY A 381 -12.71 1.66 19.20
N ASP A 382 -12.43 2.39 20.28
CA ASP A 382 -12.70 3.83 20.35
C ASP A 382 -11.83 4.60 19.35
N ASP A 383 -12.41 5.59 18.69
CA ASP A 383 -11.70 6.54 17.83
C ASP A 383 -10.86 7.49 18.70
N LEU A 384 -9.54 7.43 18.56
CA LEU A 384 -8.56 8.25 19.28
C LEU A 384 -8.19 9.53 18.52
N GLY A 385 -8.86 9.80 17.39
CA GLY A 385 -8.55 10.90 16.50
C GLY A 385 -7.49 10.56 15.45
N PRO A 386 -6.98 11.56 14.73
CA PRO A 386 -6.14 11.33 13.56
C PRO A 386 -4.81 10.64 13.87
N ASP A 387 -4.42 9.67 13.03
CA ASP A 387 -3.15 8.96 13.17
C ASP A 387 -1.95 9.82 12.76
N HIS A 388 -1.08 10.13 13.71
CA HIS A 388 0.08 10.98 13.49
C HIS A 388 1.18 10.33 12.63
N ASP A 389 1.25 9.01 12.55
CA ASP A 389 2.35 8.32 11.87
C ASP A 389 2.28 8.48 10.33
N ASN A 390 1.09 8.76 9.78
CA ASN A 390 0.84 8.93 8.35
C ASN A 390 0.28 10.32 8.01
N SER A 391 0.46 11.33 8.88
CA SER A 391 -0.22 12.62 8.73
C SER A 391 0.56 13.66 7.91
N HIS A 392 1.88 13.53 7.75
CA HIS A 392 2.75 14.56 7.17
C HIS A 392 2.24 15.16 5.84
N ASP A 393 1.83 14.31 4.90
CA ASP A 393 1.26 14.72 3.62
C ASP A 393 -0.08 15.45 3.75
N ALA A 394 -0.92 14.96 4.66
CA ALA A 394 -2.22 15.55 4.98
C ALA A 394 -2.08 16.87 5.74
N ASP A 395 -1.05 17.01 6.59
CA ASP A 395 -0.77 18.21 7.35
C ASP A 395 -0.29 19.34 6.45
N ALA A 396 0.66 19.05 5.55
CA ALA A 396 1.14 20.02 4.56
C ALA A 396 0.01 20.48 3.60
N LEU A 397 -0.78 19.54 3.05
CA LEU A 397 -1.88 19.90 2.13
C LEU A 397 -3.08 20.51 2.87
N GLY A 398 -3.32 20.08 4.11
CA GLY A 398 -4.32 20.66 4.98
C GLY A 398 -3.97 22.10 5.36
N LEU A 399 -2.68 22.41 5.53
CA LEU A 399 -2.20 23.78 5.71
C LEU A 399 -2.53 24.65 4.49
N MET A 400 -2.38 24.12 3.28
CA MET A 400 -2.85 24.80 2.06
C MET A 400 -4.34 25.12 2.13
N ALA A 401 -5.15 24.18 2.60
CA ALA A 401 -6.58 24.39 2.71
C ALA A 401 -6.95 25.46 3.75
N ILE A 402 -6.21 25.55 4.85
CA ILE A 402 -6.36 26.63 5.85
C ILE A 402 -5.96 27.99 5.27
N ASP A 403 -4.91 28.04 4.46
CA ASP A 403 -4.41 29.25 3.82
C ASP A 403 -5.24 29.70 2.61
N TYR A 404 -6.13 28.84 2.11
CA TYR A 404 -6.88 29.11 0.90
C TYR A 404 -7.91 30.22 1.14
N GLN A 405 -7.87 31.24 0.28
CA GLN A 405 -8.89 32.28 0.20
C GLN A 405 -9.53 32.19 -1.18
N PRO A 406 -10.87 32.10 -1.27
CA PRO A 406 -11.55 32.07 -2.56
C PRO A 406 -11.32 33.38 -3.33
N PRO A 407 -11.28 33.35 -4.68
CA PRO A 407 -11.21 34.55 -5.49
C PRO A 407 -12.34 35.51 -5.11
N ARG A 408 -12.01 36.75 -4.75
CA ARG A 408 -13.02 37.78 -4.47
C ARG A 408 -13.43 38.46 -5.77
N VAL A 409 -14.74 38.61 -5.99
CA VAL A 409 -15.24 39.46 -7.07
C VAL A 409 -14.96 40.91 -6.69
N LEU A 410 -14.41 41.71 -7.61
CA LEU A 410 -14.04 43.12 -7.39
C LEU A 410 -15.18 43.99 -6.83
N SER A 411 -16.44 43.56 -6.97
CA SER A 411 -17.63 44.23 -6.43
C SER A 411 -17.72 44.24 -4.90
N ASP A 412 -16.99 43.36 -4.20
CA ASP A 412 -17.06 43.24 -2.74
C ASP A 412 -16.03 44.13 -2.00
N MET A 413 -15.23 44.91 -2.74
CA MET A 413 -14.39 45.93 -2.12
C MET A 413 -15.20 47.21 -1.89
N PRO A 414 -15.26 47.75 -0.66
CA PRO A 414 -15.90 49.04 -0.44
C PRO A 414 -15.21 50.08 -1.32
N LEU A 415 -15.97 50.68 -2.25
CA LEU A 415 -15.54 51.81 -3.05
C LEU A 415 -15.07 52.91 -2.08
N ARG A 416 -13.76 53.03 -1.87
CA ARG A 416 -13.20 54.21 -1.23
C ARG A 416 -13.40 55.37 -2.20
N ALA A 417 -14.46 56.14 -1.99
CA ALA A 417 -14.64 57.42 -2.64
C ALA A 417 -13.41 58.28 -2.32
N ARG A 418 -12.52 58.45 -3.30
CA ARG A 418 -11.53 59.53 -3.26
C ARG A 418 -12.32 60.81 -3.48
N PHE A 419 -12.78 61.43 -2.40
CA PHE A 419 -13.12 62.85 -2.44
C PHE A 419 -11.80 63.60 -2.63
N GLY A 420 -11.42 63.80 -3.89
CA GLY A 420 -10.46 64.84 -4.23
C GLY A 420 -11.15 66.17 -3.95
N THR A 421 -10.66 66.89 -2.95
CA THR A 421 -10.88 68.33 -2.88
C THR A 421 -10.23 68.95 -4.11
N MET A 422 -11.07 69.37 -5.06
CA MET A 422 -10.69 70.35 -6.07
C MET A 422 -10.80 71.74 -5.48
N ALA A 423 -9.78 72.56 -5.82
CA ALA A 423 -9.58 73.98 -5.53
C ALA A 423 -9.10 74.33 -4.11
#